data_AF-A0A925IRB6-F1
#
_entry.id   AF-A0A925IRB6-F1
#
_cell.length_a   1.000
_cell.length_b   1.000
_cell.length_c   1.000
_cell.angle_alpha   90.00
_cell.angle_beta   90.00
_cell.angle_gamma   90.00
#
_symmetry.space_group_name_H-M   'P 1'
#
loop_
_entity.id
_entity.type
_entity.pdbx_description
1 polymer ?
#
loop_
_entity_poly.entity_id
_entity_poly.type
_entity_poly.pdbx_seq_one_letter_code
_entity_poly.pdbx_strand_id
1 'polypeptide(L)'
;MNTFLKTVCIILGLASLGLLPVPSWAEPGNANKNFENQIQKSDFIFYGTVTKIVYRTSKKDADHPDELPHTYVTYRIEQIFKGRSEATELTLRFLGGRGEDGRILESSHMPFFDVGDQDILFVRNNGVSRCPLVGCALGRFRLIEGQLFSEEGQQWLLSQGNLQRGQFLSLEAIETHRVGADLIRRVEFPKLSASQPAVAQAVNLPEFTKFLQSEIRRFSSGLVFEQVPPVISVDETQPFTFNRPKAVKPPFDIQP
;
A
#
# COMPACT_ATOMS: atom_id res chain seq x y z
N MET A 1 -40.57 -14.02 -30.86
CA MET A 1 -39.33 -13.60 -31.56
C MET A 1 -38.17 -14.05 -30.68
N ASN A 2 -37.57 -15.20 -31.01
CA ASN A 2 -36.46 -15.83 -30.30
C ASN A 2 -35.14 -15.20 -30.74
N THR A 3 -34.22 -14.95 -29.80
CA THR A 3 -32.75 -15.13 -29.94
C THR A 3 -32.07 -14.84 -28.59
N PHE A 4 -31.71 -15.86 -27.80
CA PHE A 4 -30.46 -16.65 -27.79
C PHE A 4 -29.42 -16.12 -26.77
N LEU A 5 -29.53 -16.64 -25.54
CA LEU A 5 -28.50 -16.59 -24.51
C LEU A 5 -27.48 -17.72 -24.81
N LYS A 6 -26.22 -17.39 -25.08
CA LYS A 6 -25.17 -18.39 -25.30
C LYS A 6 -24.63 -18.88 -23.96
N THR A 7 -25.16 -19.99 -23.49
CA THR A 7 -24.57 -20.80 -22.42
C THR A 7 -23.45 -21.66 -23.02
N VAL A 8 -22.23 -21.52 -22.52
CA VAL A 8 -21.14 -22.46 -22.84
C VAL A 8 -21.14 -23.53 -21.75
N CYS A 9 -21.68 -24.71 -22.07
CA CYS A 9 -21.46 -25.94 -21.31
C CYS A 9 -20.10 -26.52 -21.71
N ILE A 10 -19.18 -26.66 -20.76
CA ILE A 10 -18.00 -27.50 -20.93
C ILE A 10 -18.37 -28.91 -20.48
N ILE A 11 -18.24 -29.85 -21.40
CA ILE A 11 -18.43 -31.29 -21.21
C ILE A 11 -17.32 -31.81 -20.29
N LEU A 12 -17.71 -32.34 -19.13
CA LEU A 12 -16.82 -33.11 -18.25
C LEU A 12 -16.52 -34.46 -18.88
N GLY A 13 -15.38 -34.56 -19.56
CA GLY A 13 -14.76 -35.83 -19.89
C GLY A 13 -14.17 -36.46 -18.62
N LEU A 14 -14.67 -37.62 -18.24
CA LEU A 14 -14.04 -38.51 -17.26
C LEU A 14 -12.65 -38.92 -17.76
N ALA A 15 -11.60 -38.39 -17.13
CA ALA A 15 -10.24 -38.88 -17.29
C ALA A 15 -9.65 -39.19 -15.90
N SER A 16 -9.27 -40.46 -15.76
CA SER A 16 -8.51 -41.12 -14.69
C SER A 16 -7.83 -40.24 -13.63
N LEU A 17 -8.13 -40.59 -12.37
CA LEU A 17 -7.48 -40.18 -11.13
C LEU A 17 -5.97 -40.52 -11.17
N GLY A 18 -5.17 -39.62 -11.71
CA GLY A 18 -3.73 -39.56 -11.42
C GLY A 18 -3.50 -38.47 -10.39
N LEU A 19 -2.98 -38.83 -9.21
CA LEU A 19 -2.43 -37.85 -8.27
C LEU A 19 -1.23 -37.18 -8.95
N LEU A 20 -1.48 -36.08 -9.65
CA LEU A 20 -0.42 -35.17 -10.04
C LEU A 20 -0.04 -34.35 -8.80
N PRO A 21 1.25 -34.28 -8.43
CA PRO A 21 1.69 -33.37 -7.39
C PRO A 21 1.32 -31.96 -7.82
N VAL A 22 0.40 -31.35 -7.07
CA VAL A 22 0.03 -29.95 -7.24
C VAL A 22 1.32 -29.16 -7.06
N PRO A 23 1.82 -28.44 -8.07
CA PRO A 23 3.08 -27.78 -7.94
C PRO A 23 2.90 -26.64 -6.93
N SER A 24 3.60 -26.76 -5.80
CA SER A 24 3.63 -25.82 -4.69
C SER A 24 4.31 -24.51 -5.11
N TRP A 25 3.64 -23.70 -5.93
CA TRP A 25 4.06 -22.34 -6.24
C TRP A 25 3.37 -21.36 -5.31
N ALA A 26 3.65 -21.47 -4.01
CA ALA A 26 3.51 -20.39 -3.05
C ALA A 26 4.26 -20.82 -1.79
N GLU A 27 5.59 -20.76 -1.83
CA GLU A 27 6.33 -20.59 -0.58
C GLU A 27 5.74 -19.33 0.08
N PRO A 28 5.13 -19.41 1.27
CA PRO A 28 4.67 -18.22 1.98
C PRO A 28 5.91 -17.37 2.24
N GLY A 29 6.12 -16.37 1.38
CA GLY A 29 7.30 -15.53 1.42
C GLY A 29 7.49 -15.01 2.83
N ASN A 30 8.66 -15.26 3.40
CA ASN A 30 8.98 -14.91 4.78
C ASN A 30 8.67 -13.41 5.01
N ALA A 31 7.53 -13.14 5.65
CA ALA A 31 7.04 -11.78 5.86
C ALA A 31 8.07 -10.91 6.60
N ASN A 32 8.92 -11.51 7.44
CA ASN A 32 9.99 -10.81 8.14
C ASN A 32 11.07 -10.28 7.19
N LYS A 33 11.46 -11.03 6.14
CA LYS A 33 12.44 -10.54 5.14
C LYS A 33 11.89 -9.34 4.36
N ASN A 34 10.59 -9.37 4.06
CA ASN A 34 9.93 -8.23 3.41
C ASN A 34 9.85 -7.01 4.34
N PHE A 35 9.72 -7.23 5.65
CA PHE A 35 9.64 -6.18 6.66
C PHE A 35 10.99 -5.49 6.91
N GLU A 36 12.09 -6.25 6.99
CA GLU A 36 13.46 -5.70 7.06
C GLU A 36 13.73 -4.74 5.90
N ASN A 37 13.46 -5.19 4.68
CA ASN A 37 13.65 -4.40 3.47
C ASN A 37 12.76 -3.14 3.44
N GLN A 38 11.57 -3.19 4.04
CA GLN A 38 10.73 -2.01 4.22
C GLN A 38 11.38 -1.02 5.19
N ILE A 39 11.78 -1.49 6.38
CA ILE A 39 12.44 -0.65 7.39
C ILE A 39 13.68 0.02 6.80
N GLN A 40 14.54 -0.71 6.10
CA GLN A 40 15.79 -0.16 5.54
C GLN A 40 15.52 0.91 4.46
N LYS A 41 14.52 0.69 3.59
CA LYS A 41 14.19 1.58 2.46
C LYS A 41 13.33 2.79 2.84
N SER A 42 12.79 2.84 4.05
CA SER A 42 12.03 4.00 4.52
C SER A 42 12.93 5.13 4.99
N ASP A 43 12.61 6.35 4.61
CA ASP A 43 13.22 7.56 5.18
C ASP A 43 12.57 7.91 6.52
N PHE A 44 11.28 7.61 6.65
CA PHE A 44 10.45 7.95 7.81
C PHE A 44 9.38 6.88 8.03
N ILE A 45 9.17 6.47 9.28
CA ILE A 45 8.12 5.53 9.67
C ILE A 45 7.33 6.15 10.82
N PHE A 46 6.02 6.28 10.65
CA PHE A 46 5.16 6.93 11.64
C PHE A 46 3.76 6.31 11.68
N TYR A 47 3.08 6.49 12.80
CA TYR A 47 1.65 6.31 12.98
C TYR A 47 0.97 7.68 12.92
N GLY A 48 -0.12 7.79 12.16
CA GLY A 48 -0.85 9.05 12.01
C GLY A 48 -2.30 8.88 11.59
N THR A 49 -3.03 9.99 11.61
CA THR A 49 -4.42 10.07 11.16
C THR A 49 -4.54 11.02 9.97
N VAL A 50 -5.23 10.64 8.90
CA VAL A 50 -5.52 11.54 7.76
C VAL A 50 -6.44 12.66 8.21
N THR A 51 -5.98 13.92 8.12
CA THR A 51 -6.74 15.12 8.48
C THR A 51 -7.30 15.86 7.27
N LYS A 52 -6.66 15.76 6.11
CA LYS A 52 -7.05 16.50 4.91
C LYS A 52 -6.64 15.75 3.64
N ILE A 53 -7.52 15.77 2.64
CA ILE A 53 -7.25 15.25 1.30
C ILE A 53 -7.51 16.37 0.28
N VAL A 54 -6.56 16.59 -0.63
CA VAL A 54 -6.66 17.60 -1.70
C VAL A 54 -6.28 16.96 -3.03
N TYR A 55 -7.09 17.19 -4.06
CA TYR A 55 -6.82 16.73 -5.42
C TYR A 55 -6.23 17.84 -6.27
N ARG A 56 -5.17 17.53 -7.02
CA ARG A 56 -4.51 18.44 -7.97
C ARG A 56 -4.09 17.67 -9.20
N THR A 57 -3.85 18.38 -10.28
CA THR A 57 -3.32 17.79 -11.50
C THR A 57 -1.92 18.33 -11.78
N SER A 58 -1.00 17.45 -12.19
CA SER A 58 0.35 17.86 -12.59
C SER A 58 0.30 18.80 -13.79
N LYS A 59 1.27 19.70 -13.90
CA LYS A 59 1.46 20.47 -15.13
C LYS A 59 2.07 19.61 -16.22
N LYS A 60 1.70 19.94 -17.46
CA LYS A 60 2.37 19.41 -18.65
C LYS A 60 3.83 19.85 -18.66
N ASP A 61 4.69 18.98 -19.15
CA ASP A 61 6.05 19.32 -19.53
C ASP A 61 6.40 18.65 -20.88
N ALA A 62 7.60 18.90 -21.40
CA ALA A 62 8.02 18.33 -22.67
C ALA A 62 8.06 16.79 -22.66
N ASP A 63 8.18 16.17 -21.47
CA ASP A 63 8.25 14.72 -21.29
C ASP A 63 6.86 14.09 -21.04
N HIS A 64 5.86 14.87 -20.60
CA HIS A 64 4.48 14.47 -20.30
C HIS A 64 3.49 15.51 -20.85
N PRO A 65 2.91 15.26 -22.04
CA PRO A 65 1.88 16.14 -22.59
C PRO A 65 0.54 16.05 -21.84
N ASP A 66 0.39 15.04 -20.97
CA ASP A 66 -0.83 14.78 -20.21
C ASP A 66 -0.71 15.29 -18.78
N GLU A 67 -1.77 15.93 -18.31
CA GLU A 67 -1.92 16.35 -16.91
C GLU A 67 -2.46 15.15 -16.11
N LEU A 68 -1.73 14.73 -15.07
CA LEU A 68 -2.08 13.53 -14.29
C LEU A 68 -2.64 13.92 -12.91
N PRO A 69 -3.81 13.40 -12.53
CA PRO A 69 -4.36 13.58 -11.18
C PRO A 69 -3.42 13.04 -10.10
N HIS A 70 -3.31 13.77 -9.01
CA HIS A 70 -2.59 13.41 -7.80
C HIS A 70 -3.43 13.74 -6.57
N THR A 71 -3.30 12.87 -5.56
CA THR A 71 -3.93 13.02 -4.25
C THR A 71 -2.87 13.48 -3.26
N TYR A 72 -3.11 14.61 -2.62
CA TYR A 72 -2.34 15.13 -1.50
C TYR A 72 -3.04 14.72 -0.21
N VAL A 73 -2.36 13.94 0.61
CA VAL A 73 -2.90 13.38 1.86
C VAL A 73 -2.11 13.97 3.01
N THR A 74 -2.78 14.76 3.83
CA THR A 74 -2.19 15.34 5.05
C THR A 74 -2.52 14.46 6.22
N TYR A 75 -1.47 14.05 6.94
CA TYR A 75 -1.56 13.31 8.18
C TYR A 75 -1.22 14.21 9.36
N ARG A 76 -1.97 14.08 10.46
CA ARG A 76 -1.44 14.42 11.79
C ARG A 76 -0.59 13.26 12.27
N ILE A 77 0.66 13.56 12.63
CA ILE A 77 1.62 12.57 13.15
C ILE A 77 1.30 12.35 14.63
N GLU A 78 0.97 11.11 14.99
CA GLU A 78 0.66 10.72 16.37
C GLU A 78 1.88 10.09 17.05
N GLN A 79 2.68 9.32 16.30
CA GLN A 79 3.90 8.71 16.81
C GLN A 79 4.93 8.48 15.70
N ILE A 80 6.21 8.77 15.99
CA ILE A 80 7.33 8.52 15.07
C ILE A 80 8.07 7.26 15.54
N PHE A 81 8.35 6.34 14.61
CA PHE A 81 9.13 5.12 14.84
C PHE A 81 10.54 5.21 14.26
N LYS A 82 10.71 5.90 13.12
CA LYS A 82 11.99 6.09 12.43
C LYS A 82 12.01 7.43 11.70
N GLY A 83 13.18 8.07 11.68
CA GLY A 83 13.40 9.34 10.98
C GLY A 83 12.89 10.53 11.81
N ARG A 84 12.73 11.69 11.16
CA ARG A 84 12.27 12.92 11.81
C ARG A 84 11.40 13.76 10.87
N SER A 85 10.51 14.53 11.48
CA SER A 85 9.68 15.56 10.83
C SER A 85 9.82 16.85 11.65
N GLU A 86 9.88 18.00 11.00
CA GLU A 86 9.92 19.31 11.67
C GLU A 86 8.52 19.82 12.03
N ALA A 87 7.47 19.19 11.49
CA ALA A 87 6.08 19.53 11.72
C ALA A 87 5.31 18.37 12.35
N THR A 88 4.23 18.70 13.04
CA THR A 88 3.26 17.74 13.59
C THR A 88 2.29 17.22 12.53
N GLU A 89 2.28 17.82 11.34
CA GLU A 89 1.55 17.34 10.18
C GLU A 89 2.51 17.07 9.02
N LEU A 90 2.20 16.05 8.22
CA LEU A 90 2.95 15.67 7.03
C LEU A 90 2.00 15.49 5.86
N THR A 91 2.24 16.24 4.78
CA THR A 91 1.52 16.08 3.52
C THR A 91 2.33 15.21 2.56
N LEU A 92 1.71 14.14 2.08
CA LEU A 92 2.24 13.19 1.11
C LEU A 92 1.52 13.33 -0.23
N ARG A 93 2.23 13.21 -1.36
CA ARG A 93 1.62 13.24 -2.71
C ARG A 93 1.65 11.86 -3.37
N PHE A 94 0.48 11.38 -3.77
CA PHE A 94 0.27 10.12 -4.47
C PHE A 94 -0.25 10.36 -5.89
N LEU A 95 0.18 9.55 -6.85
CA LEU A 95 -0.43 9.52 -8.18
C LEU A 95 -1.83 8.90 -8.10
N GLY A 96 -2.79 9.51 -8.80
CA GLY A 96 -4.17 9.07 -8.86
C GLY A 96 -5.14 10.04 -8.19
N GLY A 97 -6.41 9.65 -8.12
CA GLY A 97 -7.48 10.47 -7.55
C GLY A 97 -8.25 11.26 -8.61
N ARG A 98 -9.01 12.26 -8.15
CA ARG A 98 -9.93 13.03 -9.01
C ARG A 98 -9.18 14.08 -9.83
N GLY A 99 -9.36 14.06 -11.14
CA GLY A 99 -8.91 15.11 -12.06
C GLY A 99 -9.85 16.31 -12.05
N GLU A 100 -9.38 17.44 -12.59
CA GLU A 100 -10.18 18.66 -12.75
C GLU A 100 -11.37 18.47 -13.72
N ASP A 101 -11.25 17.53 -14.66
CA ASP A 101 -12.29 17.12 -15.59
C ASP A 101 -13.36 16.20 -14.98
N GLY A 102 -13.25 15.89 -13.68
CA GLY A 102 -14.16 15.02 -12.96
C GLY A 102 -13.91 13.52 -13.16
N ARG A 103 -12.95 13.12 -14.00
CA ARG A 103 -12.55 11.71 -14.11
C ARG A 103 -11.64 11.32 -12.96
N ILE A 104 -11.58 10.02 -12.67
CA ILE A 104 -10.76 9.48 -11.58
C ILE A 104 -9.67 8.62 -12.19
N LEU A 105 -8.42 8.95 -11.88
CA LEU A 105 -7.28 8.13 -12.24
C LEU A 105 -7.06 7.10 -11.12
N GLU A 106 -7.29 5.84 -11.44
CA GLU A 106 -6.87 4.71 -10.61
C GLU A 106 -5.58 4.12 -11.17
N SER A 107 -4.59 3.93 -10.29
CA SER A 107 -3.37 3.19 -10.61
C SER A 107 -3.28 1.97 -9.72
N SER A 108 -2.96 0.82 -10.33
CA SER A 108 -2.73 -0.42 -9.61
C SER A 108 -1.72 -0.22 -8.46
N HIS A 109 -2.02 -0.80 -7.30
CA HIS A 109 -1.23 -0.71 -6.06
C HIS A 109 -1.09 0.71 -5.44
N MET A 110 -1.77 1.72 -5.97
CA MET A 110 -1.89 3.01 -5.26
C MET A 110 -2.96 2.88 -4.17
N PRO A 111 -2.65 3.34 -2.94
CA PRO A 111 -3.63 3.37 -1.87
C PRO A 111 -4.73 4.41 -2.11
N PHE A 112 -5.93 4.12 -1.64
CA PHE A 112 -7.01 5.12 -1.49
C PHE A 112 -7.05 5.61 -0.05
N PHE A 113 -7.44 6.86 0.15
CA PHE A 113 -7.45 7.47 1.48
C PHE A 113 -8.80 8.11 1.75
N ASP A 114 -9.21 8.03 3.01
CA ASP A 114 -10.35 8.75 3.55
C ASP A 114 -9.91 9.59 4.75
N VAL A 115 -10.55 10.74 4.94
CA VAL A 115 -10.32 11.55 6.13
C VAL A 115 -10.75 10.75 7.36
N GLY A 116 -9.87 10.68 8.36
CA GLY A 116 -10.03 9.83 9.54
C GLY A 116 -9.34 8.48 9.46
N ASP A 117 -8.82 8.07 8.29
CA ASP A 117 -7.97 6.88 8.18
C ASP A 117 -6.80 6.95 9.18
N GLN A 118 -6.59 5.86 9.91
CA GLN A 118 -5.49 5.70 10.85
C GLN A 118 -4.48 4.71 10.28
N ASP A 119 -3.24 5.15 10.10
CA ASP A 119 -2.25 4.37 9.35
C ASP A 119 -0.89 4.36 10.03
N ILE A 120 -0.17 3.25 9.88
CA ILE A 120 1.29 3.22 9.98
C ILE A 120 1.87 3.22 8.59
N LEU A 121 2.73 4.19 8.29
CA LEU A 121 3.27 4.43 6.96
C LEU A 121 4.80 4.31 6.94
N PHE A 122 5.28 3.58 5.95
CA PHE A 122 6.69 3.41 5.62
C PHE A 122 7.03 4.36 4.46
N VAL A 123 7.32 5.61 4.79
CA VAL A 123 7.51 6.69 3.81
C VAL A 123 8.88 6.61 3.16
N ARG A 124 8.94 6.90 1.87
CA ARG A 124 10.19 7.13 1.13
C ARG A 124 10.00 8.16 0.03
N ASN A 125 11.01 9.01 -0.21
CA ASN A 125 11.07 9.92 -1.37
C ASN A 125 9.79 10.76 -1.58
N ASN A 126 9.25 11.36 -0.51
CA ASN A 126 8.07 12.20 -0.59
C ASN A 126 8.28 13.35 -1.59
N GLY A 127 7.26 13.66 -2.39
CA GLY A 127 7.32 14.67 -3.45
C GLY A 127 8.12 14.29 -4.70
N VAL A 128 8.90 13.21 -4.67
CA VAL A 128 9.70 12.76 -5.82
C VAL A 128 9.10 11.50 -6.46
N SER A 129 8.63 10.55 -5.66
CA SER A 129 8.08 9.28 -6.15
C SER A 129 6.57 9.37 -6.45
N ARG A 130 6.09 8.54 -7.39
CA ARG A 130 4.64 8.37 -7.68
C ARG A 130 3.85 7.89 -6.47
N CYS A 131 4.47 7.02 -5.69
CA CYS A 131 3.97 6.61 -4.39
C CYS A 131 5.09 6.85 -3.38
N PRO A 132 4.89 7.72 -2.39
CA PRO A 132 5.89 8.05 -1.38
C PRO A 132 5.95 7.00 -0.27
N LEU A 133 5.62 5.73 -0.57
CA LEU A 133 5.66 4.60 0.36
C LEU A 133 6.55 3.48 -0.19
N VAL A 134 7.18 2.73 0.71
CA VAL A 134 7.95 1.55 0.32
C VAL A 134 7.01 0.47 -0.22
N GLY A 135 7.11 0.14 -1.51
CA GLY A 135 6.23 -0.85 -2.12
C GLY A 135 4.79 -0.38 -2.33
N CYS A 136 4.56 0.94 -2.36
CA CYS A 136 3.25 1.55 -2.49
C CYS A 136 2.28 1.10 -1.38
N ALA A 137 1.12 0.53 -1.71
CA ALA A 137 0.16 -0.01 -0.76
C ALA A 137 0.78 -1.00 0.26
N LEU A 138 1.87 -1.70 -0.09
CA LEU A 138 2.55 -2.62 0.83
C LEU A 138 3.20 -1.92 2.03
N GLY A 139 3.55 -0.63 1.90
CA GLY A 139 4.15 0.17 2.96
C GLY A 139 3.13 0.86 3.86
N ARG A 140 1.85 0.52 3.73
CA ARG A 140 0.74 1.04 4.53
C ARG A 140 0.10 -0.07 5.35
N PHE A 141 -0.04 0.18 6.63
CA PHE A 141 -0.77 -0.69 7.56
C PHE A 141 -1.94 0.11 8.12
N ARG A 142 -3.16 -0.32 7.78
CA ARG A 142 -4.39 0.38 8.13
C ARG A 142 -4.89 -0.10 9.47
N LEU A 143 -5.16 0.81 10.40
CA LEU A 143 -5.79 0.53 11.68
C LEU A 143 -7.30 0.68 11.53
N ILE A 144 -8.03 -0.43 11.66
CA ILE A 144 -9.48 -0.49 11.54
C ILE A 144 -10.00 -1.23 12.77
N GLU A 145 -10.87 -0.58 13.54
CA GLU A 145 -11.46 -1.14 14.77
C GLU A 145 -10.40 -1.73 15.74
N GLY A 146 -9.23 -1.09 15.82
CA GLY A 146 -8.14 -1.50 16.70
C GLY A 146 -7.26 -2.63 16.16
N GLN A 147 -7.49 -3.12 14.94
CA GLN A 147 -6.71 -4.17 14.29
C GLN A 147 -6.00 -3.67 13.03
N LEU A 148 -4.89 -4.31 12.66
CA LEU A 148 -4.13 -3.94 11.48
C LEU A 148 -4.48 -4.77 10.25
N PHE A 149 -4.66 -4.07 9.13
CA PHE A 149 -4.97 -4.62 7.82
C PHE A 149 -4.05 -4.06 6.74
N SER A 150 -3.94 -4.77 5.63
CA SER A 150 -3.42 -4.22 4.38
C SER A 150 -4.46 -3.35 3.66
N GLU A 151 -4.04 -2.69 2.59
CA GLU A 151 -4.90 -1.95 1.67
C GLU A 151 -6.04 -2.80 1.08
N GLU A 152 -5.85 -4.12 0.97
CA GLU A 152 -6.82 -5.07 0.42
C GLU A 152 -7.60 -5.83 1.49
N GLY A 153 -7.46 -5.47 2.77
CA GLY A 153 -8.17 -6.11 3.88
C GLY A 153 -7.59 -7.44 4.33
N GLN A 154 -6.34 -7.72 3.99
CA GLN A 154 -5.63 -8.83 4.61
C GLN A 154 -5.29 -8.48 6.05
N GLN A 155 -5.77 -9.27 7.00
CA GLN A 155 -5.45 -9.10 8.40
C GLN A 155 -3.96 -9.36 8.66
N TRP A 156 -3.37 -8.59 9.56
CA TRP A 156 -2.05 -8.88 10.11
C TRP A 156 -2.18 -9.62 11.43
N LEU A 157 -1.41 -10.70 11.58
CA LEU A 157 -1.36 -11.54 12.78
C LEU A 157 0.04 -11.51 13.38
N LEU A 158 0.14 -11.65 14.70
CA LEU A 158 1.42 -11.81 15.40
C LEU A 158 1.43 -13.17 16.08
N SER A 159 2.44 -13.97 15.77
CA SER A 159 2.63 -15.29 16.39
C SER A 159 4.10 -15.51 16.70
N GLN A 160 4.40 -15.78 17.98
CA GLN A 160 5.76 -16.03 18.47
C GLN A 160 6.78 -14.94 18.04
N GLY A 161 6.35 -13.67 18.07
CA GLY A 161 7.19 -12.53 17.68
C GLY A 161 7.36 -12.34 16.17
N ASN A 162 6.66 -13.11 15.34
CA ASN A 162 6.70 -13.00 13.87
C ASN A 162 5.38 -12.45 13.35
N LEU A 163 5.49 -11.49 12.44
CA LEU A 163 4.34 -10.94 11.73
C LEU A 163 3.93 -11.91 10.62
N GLN A 164 2.63 -12.18 10.51
CA GLN A 164 2.06 -13.13 9.57
C GLN A 164 0.83 -12.54 8.90
N ARG A 165 0.51 -13.06 7.72
CA ARG A 165 -0.71 -12.71 7.00
C ARG A 165 -1.85 -13.62 7.44
N GLY A 166 -3.00 -13.03 7.74
CA GLY A 166 -4.23 -13.73 8.06
C GLY A 166 -5.20 -13.78 6.89
N GLN A 167 -6.47 -13.97 7.24
CA GLN A 167 -7.59 -13.95 6.32
C GLN A 167 -7.81 -12.57 5.71
N PHE A 168 -8.41 -12.56 4.51
CA PHE A 168 -8.97 -11.35 3.93
C PHE A 168 -10.38 -11.13 4.50
N LEU A 169 -10.63 -9.93 4.99
CA LEU A 169 -11.95 -9.51 5.47
C LEU A 169 -12.54 -8.48 4.52
N SER A 170 -13.81 -8.67 4.19
CA SER A 170 -14.65 -7.66 3.54
C SER A 170 -15.02 -6.62 4.58
N LEU A 171 -14.42 -5.43 4.49
CA LEU A 171 -14.60 -4.33 5.41
C LEU A 171 -15.02 -3.09 4.62
N GLU A 172 -16.08 -2.41 5.05
CA GLU A 172 -16.59 -1.23 4.34
C GLU A 172 -15.52 -0.14 4.18
N ALA A 173 -14.73 0.10 5.24
CA ALA A 173 -13.60 1.03 5.24
C ALA A 173 -12.46 0.67 4.25
N ILE A 174 -12.48 -0.54 3.70
CA ILE A 174 -11.50 -1.02 2.70
C ILE A 174 -12.10 -1.07 1.31
N GLU A 175 -13.36 -1.44 1.21
CA GLU A 175 -14.02 -1.58 -0.09
C GLU A 175 -14.51 -0.25 -0.63
N THR A 176 -14.82 0.69 0.25
CA THR A 176 -15.51 1.93 -0.11
C THR A 176 -14.66 3.14 0.27
N HIS A 177 -14.47 4.04 -0.70
CA HIS A 177 -13.65 5.23 -0.56
C HIS A 177 -14.32 6.47 -1.12
N ARG A 178 -14.11 7.61 -0.48
CA ARG A 178 -14.57 8.92 -0.97
C ARG A 178 -13.48 9.60 -1.79
N VAL A 179 -13.75 9.77 -3.07
CA VAL A 179 -12.86 10.47 -4.01
C VAL A 179 -13.52 11.76 -4.48
N GLY A 180 -13.24 12.85 -3.76
CA GLY A 180 -13.94 14.11 -3.96
C GLY A 180 -15.40 13.99 -3.53
N ALA A 181 -16.34 14.25 -4.44
CA ALA A 181 -17.76 14.07 -4.19
C ALA A 181 -18.23 12.62 -4.40
N ASP A 182 -17.41 11.81 -5.05
CA ASP A 182 -17.78 10.48 -5.52
C ASP A 182 -17.49 9.40 -4.46
N LEU A 183 -18.35 8.39 -4.38
CA LEU A 183 -18.13 7.20 -3.57
C LEU A 183 -17.75 6.04 -4.51
N ILE A 184 -16.55 5.51 -4.36
CA ILE A 184 -16.03 4.43 -5.19
C ILE A 184 -16.03 3.15 -4.37
N ARG A 185 -16.48 2.05 -4.97
CA ARG A 185 -16.31 0.71 -4.41
C ARG A 185 -15.28 -0.08 -5.21
N ARG A 186 -14.21 -0.56 -4.56
CA ARG A 186 -13.25 -1.50 -5.16
C ARG A 186 -13.92 -2.87 -5.28
N VAL A 187 -14.04 -3.37 -6.51
CA VAL A 187 -14.55 -4.72 -6.77
C VAL A 187 -13.39 -5.72 -6.61
N GLU A 188 -13.57 -6.72 -5.76
CA GLU A 188 -12.52 -7.69 -5.44
C GLU A 188 -12.15 -8.59 -6.63
N PHE A 189 -10.86 -8.89 -6.76
CA PHE A 189 -10.37 -10.10 -7.41
C PHE A 189 -10.45 -11.27 -6.41
N PRO A 190 -10.67 -12.53 -6.84
CA PRO A 190 -10.74 -13.67 -5.93
C PRO A 190 -9.45 -13.78 -5.10
N LYS A 191 -9.55 -13.57 -3.79
CA LYS A 191 -8.43 -13.61 -2.86
C LYS A 191 -8.33 -15.03 -2.28
N LEU A 192 -7.18 -15.68 -2.46
CA LEU A 192 -6.90 -16.97 -1.83
C LEU A 192 -6.67 -16.72 -0.34
N SER A 193 -7.60 -17.17 0.50
CA SER A 193 -7.43 -17.11 1.95
C SER A 193 -6.31 -18.07 2.37
N ALA A 194 -5.33 -17.55 3.12
CA ALA A 194 -4.31 -18.40 3.73
C ALA A 194 -4.90 -19.13 4.94
N SER A 195 -4.47 -20.37 5.18
CA SER A 195 -4.80 -21.08 6.41
C SER A 195 -4.21 -20.34 7.61
N GLN A 196 -5.05 -19.98 8.59
CA GLN A 196 -4.61 -19.31 9.80
C GLN A 196 -4.03 -20.34 10.79
N PRO A 197 -2.85 -20.09 11.39
CA PRO A 197 -2.34 -20.92 12.48
C PRO A 197 -3.25 -20.81 13.71
N ALA A 198 -3.43 -21.92 14.43
CA ALA A 198 -4.33 -22.02 15.59
C ALA A 198 -3.99 -21.05 16.75
N VAL A 199 -2.78 -20.46 16.76
CA VAL A 199 -2.28 -19.59 17.85
C VAL A 199 -2.00 -18.16 17.36
N ALA A 200 -2.45 -17.80 16.17
CA ALA A 200 -2.23 -16.47 15.61
C ALA A 200 -3.37 -15.53 16.04
N GLN A 201 -3.02 -14.35 16.58
CA GLN A 201 -3.98 -13.34 17.01
C GLN A 201 -3.90 -12.11 16.12
N ALA A 202 -5.04 -11.45 15.91
CA ALA A 202 -5.14 -10.18 15.23
C ALA A 202 -4.25 -9.15 15.92
N VAL A 203 -3.37 -8.49 15.16
CA VAL A 203 -2.45 -7.53 15.75
C VAL A 203 -3.16 -6.22 16.04
N ASN A 204 -3.08 -5.76 17.28
CA ASN A 204 -3.48 -4.41 17.66
C ASN A 204 -2.31 -3.42 17.61
N LEU A 205 -2.62 -2.12 17.65
CA LEU A 205 -1.61 -1.05 17.56
C LEU A 205 -0.50 -1.15 18.63
N PRO A 206 -0.79 -1.35 19.94
CA PRO A 206 0.26 -1.52 20.96
C PRO A 206 1.21 -2.70 20.70
N GLU A 207 0.70 -3.85 20.29
CA GLU A 207 1.50 -5.04 19.97
C GLU A 207 2.38 -4.80 18.75
N PHE A 208 1.80 -4.25 17.67
CA PHE A 208 2.55 -3.92 16.47
C PHE A 208 3.64 -2.88 16.75
N THR A 209 3.33 -1.89 17.57
CA THR A 209 4.29 -0.86 17.98
C THR A 209 5.50 -1.48 18.67
N LYS A 210 5.29 -2.39 19.62
CA LYS A 210 6.38 -3.11 20.29
C LYS A 210 7.20 -3.93 19.31
N PHE A 211 6.53 -4.67 18.42
CA PHE A 211 7.18 -5.46 17.36
C PHE A 211 8.01 -4.59 16.41
N LEU A 212 7.42 -3.52 15.87
CA LEU A 212 8.08 -2.60 14.95
C LEU A 212 9.31 -1.95 15.59
N GLN A 213 9.19 -1.52 16.85
CA GLN A 213 10.32 -0.96 17.58
C GLN A 213 11.44 -1.99 17.82
N SER A 214 11.12 -3.26 18.09
CA SER A 214 12.14 -4.30 18.20
C SER A 214 12.83 -4.57 16.86
N GLU A 215 12.07 -4.62 15.76
CA GLU A 215 12.63 -4.84 14.43
C GLU A 215 13.50 -3.65 13.99
N ILE A 216 13.04 -2.41 14.21
CA ILE A 216 13.86 -1.23 13.97
C ILE A 216 15.16 -1.34 14.77
N ARG A 217 15.13 -1.54 16.10
CA ARG A 217 16.36 -1.66 16.91
C ARG A 217 17.29 -2.77 16.40
N ARG A 218 16.75 -3.91 15.98
CA ARG A 218 17.51 -5.03 15.42
C ARG A 218 18.26 -4.60 14.15
N PHE A 219 17.57 -3.98 13.20
CA PHE A 219 18.16 -3.56 11.92
C PHE A 219 18.93 -2.23 12.00
N SER A 220 18.77 -1.49 13.09
CA SER A 220 19.47 -0.25 13.37
C SER A 220 20.92 -0.44 13.84
N SER A 221 21.32 -1.66 14.18
CA SER A 221 22.67 -1.98 14.65
C SER A 221 23.70 -1.81 13.53
N GLY A 222 24.10 -0.55 13.26
CA GLY A 222 25.07 -0.15 12.23
C GLY A 222 24.62 1.00 11.32
N LEU A 223 23.37 1.45 11.40
CA LEU A 223 22.82 2.55 10.58
C LEU A 223 22.58 3.80 11.42
N VAL A 224 23.17 4.94 11.01
CA VAL A 224 22.96 6.23 11.67
C VAL A 224 21.72 6.91 11.07
N PHE A 225 20.53 6.61 11.57
CA PHE A 225 19.29 7.25 11.09
C PHE A 225 19.23 8.75 11.38
N GLU A 226 20.01 9.24 12.34
CA GLU A 226 20.12 10.66 12.66
C GLU A 226 20.70 11.51 11.51
N GLN A 227 21.39 10.87 10.55
CA GLN A 227 21.95 11.55 9.38
C GLN A 227 20.95 11.72 8.23
N VAL A 228 19.77 11.09 8.30
CA VAL A 228 18.73 11.27 7.27
C VAL A 228 18.09 12.65 7.45
N PRO A 229 17.98 13.47 6.40
CA PRO A 229 17.26 14.75 6.46
C PRO A 229 15.81 14.53 6.93
N PRO A 230 15.19 15.51 7.61
CA PRO A 230 13.77 15.44 7.93
C PRO A 230 12.94 15.25 6.67
N VAL A 231 11.88 14.43 6.78
CA VAL A 231 10.89 14.35 5.70
C VAL A 231 10.07 15.64 5.73
N ILE A 232 9.94 16.25 4.55
CA ILE A 232 9.26 17.53 4.37
C ILE A 232 7.90 17.29 3.70
N SER A 233 6.89 18.05 4.14
CA SER A 233 5.58 18.11 3.48
C SER A 233 5.72 18.65 2.06
N VAL A 234 4.96 18.07 1.13
CA VAL A 234 4.73 18.72 -0.15
C VAL A 234 3.72 19.86 0.02
N ASP A 235 3.95 20.98 -0.64
CA ASP A 235 2.98 22.08 -0.70
C ASP A 235 1.94 21.78 -1.79
N GLU A 236 0.67 21.60 -1.41
CA GLU A 236 -0.43 21.32 -2.34
C GLU A 236 -0.88 22.53 -3.19
N THR A 237 -0.35 23.71 -2.90
CA THR A 237 -0.62 24.95 -3.64
C THR A 237 0.38 25.20 -4.76
N GLN A 238 1.57 24.60 -4.67
CA GLN A 238 2.60 24.79 -5.69
C GLN A 238 2.34 23.93 -6.92
N PRO A 239 2.50 24.47 -8.13
CA PRO A 239 2.51 23.67 -9.34
C PRO A 239 3.69 22.70 -9.31
N PHE A 240 3.51 21.53 -9.94
CA PHE A 240 4.58 20.54 -10.09
C PHE A 240 4.49 19.86 -11.44
N THR A 241 5.62 19.35 -11.91
CA THR A 241 5.72 18.46 -13.05
C THR A 241 6.01 17.03 -12.57
N PHE A 242 5.70 16.06 -13.42
CA PHE A 242 5.88 14.65 -13.09
C PHE A 242 6.94 14.05 -14.01
N ASN A 243 8.14 13.78 -13.50
CA ASN A 243 9.26 13.30 -14.33
C ASN A 243 9.11 11.83 -14.73
N ARG A 244 9.53 11.50 -15.96
CA ARG A 244 9.45 10.13 -16.50
C ARG A 244 10.40 9.25 -15.70
N PRO A 245 10.00 8.04 -15.29
CA PRO A 245 10.98 7.02 -14.92
C PRO A 245 11.90 6.82 -16.13
N LYS A 246 13.21 7.05 -15.97
CA LYS A 246 14.18 6.74 -17.01
C LYS A 246 14.09 5.24 -17.29
N ALA A 247 13.97 4.86 -18.56
CA ALA A 247 14.04 3.46 -18.96
C ALA A 247 15.37 2.89 -18.42
N VAL A 248 15.26 1.94 -17.50
CA VAL A 248 16.42 1.17 -17.04
C VAL A 248 16.58 0.03 -18.03
N LYS A 249 17.81 -0.26 -18.47
CA LYS A 249 18.06 -1.48 -19.26
C LYS A 249 17.49 -2.67 -18.48
N PRO A 250 16.73 -3.57 -19.12
CA PRO A 250 16.27 -4.77 -18.45
C PRO A 250 17.48 -5.50 -17.83
N PRO A 251 17.33 -6.15 -16.67
CA PRO A 251 18.39 -7.01 -16.14
C PRO A 251 18.83 -7.96 -17.25
N PHE A 252 20.14 -8.06 -17.49
CA PHE A 252 20.70 -9.09 -18.35
C PHE A 252 20.32 -10.43 -17.71
N ASP A 253 19.26 -11.08 -18.19
CA ASP A 253 18.99 -12.53 -18.12
C ASP A 253 17.56 -12.90 -18.54
N ILE A 254 17.03 -12.27 -19.60
CA ILE A 254 15.97 -12.89 -20.39
C ILE A 254 16.28 -12.66 -21.88
N GLN A 255 17.14 -13.53 -22.42
CA GLN A 255 17.14 -13.79 -23.86
C GLN A 255 16.14 -14.93 -24.15
N PRO A 256 15.47 -14.89 -25.32
CA PRO A 256 14.29 -15.69 -25.64
C PRO A 256 14.51 -17.20 -25.61
#